data_AF-A0A1F6CCU7-F1
#
_entry.id   AF-A0A1F6CCU7-F1
#
_cell.length_a   1.000
_cell.length_b   1.000
_cell.length_c   1.000
_cell.angle_alpha   90.00
_cell.angle_beta   90.00
_cell.angle_gamma   90.00
#
_symmetry.space_group_name_H-M   'P 1'
#
loop_
_entity.id
_entity.type
_entity.pdbx_description
1 polymer ?
#
loop_
_entity_poly.entity_id
_entity_poly.type
_entity_poly.pdbx_seq_one_letter_code
_entity_poly.pdbx_strand_id
1 'polypeptide(L)'
;MESKTFRIGGRVLFYLSIFILPWWLSLFLGVLLLVFIQAYDVLLGGIAADLLYGVPVAALGGISFLSTILLCAIAIVVFVLRRRLFLYHQ
;
A
#
# COMPACT_ATOMS: atom_id res chain seq x y z
N MET A 1 -0.33 -16.73 15.70
CA MET A 1 0.76 -15.89 16.22
C MET A 1 1.71 -15.59 15.06
N GLU A 2 1.49 -14.51 14.31
CA GLU A 2 2.51 -14.08 13.34
C GLU A 2 3.71 -13.55 14.10
N SER A 3 4.89 -14.13 13.86
CA SER A 3 6.14 -13.67 14.48
C SER A 3 6.39 -12.21 14.08
N LYS A 4 6.79 -11.38 15.05
CA LYS A 4 7.16 -9.97 14.80
C LYS A 4 8.16 -9.82 13.64
N THR A 5 9.02 -10.83 13.46
CA THR A 5 9.98 -10.94 12.36
C THR A 5 9.32 -10.94 10.99
N PHE A 6 8.19 -11.63 10.82
CA PHE A 6 7.47 -11.68 9.54
C PHE A 6 6.91 -10.32 9.15
N ARG A 7 6.36 -9.57 10.12
CA ARG A 7 5.81 -8.24 9.90
C ARG A 7 6.89 -7.24 9.48
N ILE A 8 8.06 -7.30 10.11
CA ILE A 8 9.20 -6.43 9.78
C ILE A 8 9.80 -6.84 8.42
N GLY A 9 10.01 -8.14 8.21
CA GLY A 9 10.54 -8.66 6.94
C GLY A 9 9.68 -8.28 5.74
N GLY A 10 8.35 -8.38 5.85
CA GLY A 10 7.43 -7.97 4.80
C GLY A 10 7.52 -6.48 4.44
N ARG A 11 7.68 -5.60 5.43
CA ARG A 11 7.88 -4.16 5.20
C ARG A 11 9.19 -3.88 4.47
N VAL A 12 10.28 -4.49 4.91
CA VAL A 12 11.61 -4.33 4.29
C VAL A 12 11.58 -4.83 2.85
N LEU A 13 10.98 -6.00 2.61
CA LEU A 13 10.79 -6.56 1.27
C LEU A 13 9.99 -5.62 0.37
N PHE A 14 8.92 -5.01 0.87
CA PHE A 14 8.15 -4.02 0.12
C PHE A 14 8.99 -2.80 -0.26
N TYR A 15 9.73 -2.21 0.68
CA TYR A 15 10.60 -1.07 0.34
C TYR A 15 11.70 -1.42 -0.66
N LEU A 16 12.30 -2.62 -0.55
CA LEU A 16 13.25 -3.11 -1.55
C LEU A 16 12.59 -3.33 -2.92
N SER A 17 11.35 -3.83 -2.93
CA SER A 17 10.60 -4.05 -4.19
C SER A 17 10.41 -2.77 -4.98
N ILE A 18 10.23 -1.63 -4.30
CA ILE A 18 10.07 -0.32 -4.97
C ILE A 18 11.28 0.03 -5.84
N PHE A 19 12.48 -0.45 -5.54
CA PHE A 19 13.68 -0.09 -6.33
C PHE A 19 14.07 -1.15 -7.37
N ILE A 20 13.65 -2.41 -7.16
CA ILE A 20 14.14 -3.55 -7.95
C ILE A 20 13.05 -4.11 -8.86
N LEU A 21 11.81 -4.15 -8.37
CA LEU A 21 10.69 -4.79 -9.05
C LEU A 21 9.89 -3.77 -9.87
N PRO A 22 9.16 -4.24 -10.91
CA PRO A 22 8.23 -3.39 -11.63
C PRO A 22 7.20 -2.76 -10.69
N TRP A 23 6.87 -1.48 -10.94
CA TRP A 23 5.98 -0.66 -10.11
C TRP A 23 4.64 -1.34 -9.75
N TRP A 24 4.04 -2.09 -10.67
CA TRP A 24 2.78 -2.80 -10.45
C TRP A 24 2.91 -3.94 -9.43
N LEU A 25 4.05 -4.63 -9.39
CA LEU A 25 4.31 -5.71 -8.45
C LEU A 25 4.56 -5.16 -7.04
N SER A 26 5.30 -4.04 -6.95
CA SER A 26 5.53 -3.33 -5.69
C SER A 26 4.23 -2.78 -5.12
N LEU A 27 3.35 -2.21 -5.96
CA LEU A 27 1.99 -1.82 -5.58
C LEU A 27 1.16 -2.99 -5.04
N PHE A 28 1.21 -4.14 -5.71
CA PHE A 28 0.50 -5.35 -5.27
C PHE A 28 0.95 -5.81 -3.88
N LEU A 29 2.27 -5.81 -3.62
CA LEU A 29 2.83 -6.10 -2.30
C LEU A 29 2.36 -5.10 -1.24
N GLY A 30 2.30 -3.82 -1.59
CA GLY A 30 1.77 -2.77 -0.70
C GLY A 30 0.32 -3.04 -0.30
N VAL A 31 -0.54 -3.38 -1.25
CA VAL A 31 -1.94 -3.72 -0.99
C VAL A 31 -2.08 -4.94 -0.09
N LEU A 32 -1.31 -6.01 -0.34
CA LEU A 32 -1.25 -7.20 0.51
C LEU A 32 -0.90 -6.83 1.96
N LEU A 33 0.16 -6.05 2.15
CA LEU A 33 0.61 -5.61 3.47
C LEU A 33 -0.43 -4.76 4.20
N LEU A 34 -1.16 -3.90 3.48
CA LEU A 34 -2.26 -3.10 4.01
C LEU A 34 -3.43 -3.96 4.46
N VAL A 35 -3.87 -4.91 3.63
CA VAL A 35 -5.05 -5.76 3.90
C VAL A 35 -4.77 -6.75 5.02
N PHE A 36 -3.64 -7.45 4.99
CA PHE A 36 -3.36 -8.56 5.90
C PHE A 36 -2.72 -8.09 7.23
N ILE A 37 -1.74 -7.17 7.18
CA ILE A 37 -0.88 -6.84 8.33
C ILE A 37 -1.13 -5.40 8.85
N GLN A 38 -2.02 -4.64 8.18
CA GLN A 38 -2.30 -3.22 8.49
C GLN A 38 -1.04 -2.36 8.55
N ALA A 39 -0.09 -2.62 7.64
CA ALA A 39 1.13 -1.83 7.57
C ALA A 39 0.83 -0.48 6.87
N TYR A 40 0.31 0.49 7.60
CA TYR A 40 0.04 1.84 7.06
C TYR A 40 1.30 2.58 6.61
N ASP A 41 2.49 2.15 7.09
CA ASP A 41 3.80 2.64 6.60
C ASP A 41 3.96 2.47 5.08
N VAL A 42 3.22 1.55 4.46
CA VAL A 42 3.17 1.34 3.00
C VAL A 42 2.75 2.61 2.24
N LEU A 43 2.00 3.51 2.87
CA LEU A 43 1.60 4.79 2.26
C LEU A 43 2.82 5.67 1.92
N LEU A 44 3.85 5.65 2.76
CA LEU A 44 5.11 6.35 2.48
C LEU A 44 5.84 5.71 1.28
N GLY A 45 5.76 4.39 1.16
CA GLY A 45 6.24 3.68 -0.02
C GLY A 45 5.44 3.99 -1.28
N GLY A 46 4.14 4.28 -1.16
CA GLY A 46 3.31 4.79 -2.27
C GLY A 46 3.84 6.11 -2.82
N ILE A 47 4.21 7.04 -1.92
CA ILE A 47 4.82 8.32 -2.30
C ILE A 47 6.16 8.08 -2.99
N ALA A 48 7.01 7.23 -2.42
CA ALA A 48 8.28 6.87 -3.03
C ALA A 48 8.11 6.24 -4.43
N ALA A 49 7.11 5.36 -4.59
CA ALA A 49 6.80 4.75 -5.88
C ALA A 49 6.33 5.78 -6.91
N ASP A 50 5.49 6.74 -6.54
CA ASP A 50 5.08 7.82 -7.45
C ASP A 50 6.24 8.79 -7.76
N LEU A 51 7.17 9.01 -6.85
CA LEU A 51 8.37 9.81 -7.16
C LEU A 51 9.30 9.11 -8.16
N LEU A 52 9.35 7.77 -8.13
CA LEU A 52 10.22 6.98 -9.00
C LEU A 52 9.57 6.60 -10.34
N TYR A 53 8.27 6.32 -10.32
CA TYR A 53 7.52 5.76 -11.45
C TYR A 53 6.30 6.59 -11.84
N GLY A 54 6.01 7.69 -11.16
CA GLY A 54 4.85 8.53 -11.40
C GLY A 54 4.93 9.17 -12.77
N VAL A 55 4.18 8.61 -13.70
CA VAL A 55 3.96 9.20 -15.03
C VAL A 55 2.66 9.99 -14.97
N PRO A 56 2.65 11.27 -15.35
CA PRO A 56 1.42 12.05 -15.40
C PRO A 56 0.46 11.42 -16.41
N VAL A 57 -0.70 10.99 -15.94
CA VAL A 57 -1.72 10.40 -16.80
C VAL A 57 -2.61 11.52 -17.35
N ALA A 58 -2.45 11.83 -18.64
CA ALA A 58 -3.19 12.90 -19.32
C ALA A 58 -4.72 12.75 -19.20
N ALA A 59 -5.22 11.52 -19.26
CA ALA A 59 -6.65 11.22 -19.10
C ALA A 59 -7.21 11.59 -17.71
N LEU A 60 -6.34 11.73 -16.71
CA LEU A 60 -6.68 12.09 -15.33
C LEU A 60 -6.23 13.52 -14.98
N GLY A 61 -6.11 14.40 -15.97
CA GLY A 61 -5.71 15.80 -15.74
C GLY A 61 -4.22 15.97 -15.41
N GLY A 62 -3.38 14.98 -15.73
CA GLY A 62 -1.94 15.04 -15.49
C GLY A 62 -1.51 14.69 -14.06
N ILE A 63 -2.35 13.98 -13.31
CA ILE A 63 -2.01 13.51 -11.96
C ILE A 63 -0.88 12.47 -12.04
N SER A 64 0.21 12.73 -11.30
CA SER A 64 1.36 11.82 -11.19
C SER A 64 1.37 10.94 -9.93
N PHE A 65 0.44 11.16 -8.99
CA PHE A 65 0.41 10.50 -7.67
C PHE A 65 -0.61 9.35 -7.56
N LEU A 66 -0.81 8.60 -8.64
CA LEU A 66 -1.88 7.61 -8.72
C LEU A 66 -1.67 6.43 -7.77
N SER A 67 -0.42 6.00 -7.57
CA SER A 67 -0.10 4.86 -6.71
C SER A 67 -0.42 5.18 -5.25
N THR A 68 -0.05 6.39 -4.80
CA THR A 68 -0.34 6.91 -3.47
C THR A 68 -1.84 7.05 -3.25
N ILE A 69 -2.55 7.63 -4.22
CA ILE A 69 -4.02 7.79 -4.14
C ILE A 69 -4.69 6.42 -4.02
N LEU A 70 -4.26 5.44 -4.81
CA LEU A 70 -4.80 4.09 -4.78
C LEU A 70 -4.56 3.42 -3.42
N LEU A 71 -3.33 3.47 -2.90
CA LEU A 71 -3.00 2.90 -1.60
C LEU A 71 -3.76 3.59 -0.46
N CYS A 72 -3.92 4.91 -0.51
CA CYS A 72 -4.75 5.65 0.43
C CYS A 72 -6.22 5.22 0.38
N ALA A 73 -6.80 5.09 -0.82
CA ALA A 73 -8.18 4.65 -0.99
C ALA A 73 -8.40 3.25 -0.41
N ILE A 74 -7.48 2.31 -0.69
CA ILE A 74 -7.53 0.96 -0.13
C ILE A 74 -7.38 0.99 1.39
N ALA A 75 -6.45 1.79 1.93
CA ALA A 75 -6.27 1.92 3.36
C ALA A 75 -7.55 2.39 4.07
N ILE A 76 -8.26 3.36 3.49
CA ILE A 76 -9.55 3.85 3.99
C ILE A 76 -10.59 2.73 3.94
N VAL A 77 -10.70 2.00 2.83
CA VAL A 77 -11.64 0.88 2.69
C VAL A 77 -11.37 -0.21 3.73
N VAL A 78 -10.11 -0.62 3.90
CA VAL A 78 -9.70 -1.62 4.90
C VAL A 78 -10.03 -1.13 6.32
N PHE A 79 -9.76 0.14 6.62
CA PHE A 79 -10.07 0.73 7.91
C PHE A 79 -11.58 0.69 8.20
N VAL A 80 -12.41 1.11 7.24
CA VAL A 80 -13.88 1.11 7.37
C VAL A 80 -14.43 -0.31 7.50
N LEU A 81 -14.00 -1.24 6.63
CA LEU A 81 -14.46 -2.63 6.66
C LEU A 81 -14.15 -3.30 7.99
N ARG A 82 -12.94 -3.14 8.50
CA ARG A 82 -12.55 -3.73 9.79
C ARG A 82 -13.29 -3.10 10.97
N ARG A 83 -13.53 -1.78 10.93
CA ARG A 83 -14.35 -1.11 11.95
C ARG A 83 -15.78 -1.66 11.97
N ARG A 84 -16.36 -1.96 10.80
CA ARG A 84 -17.69 -2.58 10.69
C ARG A 84 -17.68 -4.05 11.15
N LEU A 85 -16.66 -4.83 10.82
CA LEU A 85 -16.53 -6.23 11.23
C LEU A 85 -16.41 -6.37 12.76
N PHE A 86 -15.69 -5.46 13.42
CA PHE A 86 -15.57 -5.46 14.88
C PHE A 86 -16.91 -5.16 15.57
N LEU A 87 -17.71 -4.25 14.99
CA LEU A 87 -19.05 -3.91 15.50
C LEU A 87 -20.09 -5.04 15.31
N TYR A 88 -19.84 -5.99 14.40
CA TYR A 88 -20.75 -7.12 14.16
C TYR A 88 -20.45 -8.32 15.07
N HIS A 89 -19.26 -8.36 15.67
CA HIS A 89 -18.82 -9.43 16.58
C HIS A 89 -19.00 -9.09 18.08
N GLN A 90 -19.55 -7.91 18.40
CA GLN A 90 -20.06 -7.56 19.73
C GLN A 90 -21.57 -7.79 19.79
#